data_AF-A0A6T9Z5Y5-F1
#
_entry.id   AF-A0A6T9Z5Y5-F1
#
_cell.length_a   1.000
_cell.length_b   1.000
_cell.length_c   1.000
_cell.angle_alpha   90.00
_cell.angle_beta   90.00
_cell.angle_gamma   90.00
#
_symmetry.space_group_name_H-M   'P 1'
#
loop_
_entity.id
_entity.type
_entity.pdbx_description
1 polymer ?
#
loop_
_entity_poly.entity_id
_entity_poly.type
_entity_poly.pdbx_seq_one_letter_code
_entity_poly.pdbx_strand_id
1 'polypeptide(L)'
;MYLIRPEDRGNCTDQVLLMMRQIKVCQFQQSDRRGGPGSRGRDRVTGYPGLACKWSSSKTNIGRYFPVSAKNLTDNTVNSMLSYITTCKRCPAPIRASIAYLSHRAIYQKTELSGSWKKAFFKKIWERLHVERAWVDIIKDDPEDGASTNGEDSDESESESDSDSDESSDSESHNAGDMGDNNMNALIKAAAIWLTEQDQQSKEATSSSKGGGRGRSLPSKRSNSSPASRGKGDGSTSSSTRGGSITSGKRRRVHF
;
A
#
# COMPACT_ATOMS: atom_id res chain seq x y z
N MET A 1 11.53 5.05 12.62
CA MET A 1 10.90 6.11 11.78
C MET A 1 9.99 5.46 10.75
N TYR A 2 8.79 6.00 10.53
CA TYR A 2 7.83 5.49 9.55
C TYR A 2 8.00 6.19 8.19
N LEU A 3 7.87 5.45 7.09
CA LEU A 3 7.93 6.01 5.73
C LEU A 3 6.75 6.96 5.45
N ILE A 4 5.61 6.69 6.09
CA ILE A 4 4.45 7.59 6.14
C ILE A 4 4.61 8.53 7.33
N ARG A 5 4.36 9.82 7.13
CA ARG A 5 4.32 10.82 8.20
C ARG A 5 2.87 11.20 8.53
N PRO A 6 2.59 11.75 9.72
CA PRO A 6 1.25 12.20 10.09
C PRO A 6 0.63 13.17 9.07
N GLU A 7 1.46 14.04 8.47
CA GLU A 7 1.02 15.03 7.47
C GLU A 7 0.55 14.40 6.14
N ASP A 8 0.79 13.11 5.92
CA ASP A 8 0.27 12.43 4.74
C ASP A 8 -1.20 12.02 4.88
N ARG A 9 -1.75 12.12 6.10
CA ARG A 9 -3.17 11.87 6.33
C ARG A 9 -4.00 12.84 5.48
N GLY A 10 -5.00 12.31 4.78
CA GLY A 10 -5.82 13.08 3.85
C GLY A 10 -5.23 13.25 2.44
N ASN A 11 -3.98 12.85 2.18
CA ASN A 11 -3.42 12.82 0.82
C ASN A 11 -3.66 11.48 0.09
N CYS A 12 -4.18 10.49 0.80
CA CYS A 12 -4.50 9.17 0.27
C CYS A 12 -5.70 8.57 1.00
N THR A 13 -6.26 7.51 0.44
CA THR A 13 -7.33 6.73 1.08
C THR A 13 -6.83 6.02 2.32
N ASP A 14 -7.70 5.77 3.29
CA ASP A 14 -7.36 5.06 4.52
C ASP A 14 -6.87 3.63 4.25
N GLN A 15 -7.37 2.99 3.20
CA GLN A 15 -6.90 1.67 2.74
C GLN A 15 -5.39 1.69 2.45
N VAL A 16 -4.93 2.67 1.67
CA VAL A 16 -3.52 2.84 1.31
C VAL A 16 -2.69 3.19 2.54
N LEU A 17 -3.20 4.04 3.42
CA LEU A 17 -2.51 4.41 4.64
C LEU A 17 -2.31 3.20 5.57
N LEU A 18 -3.36 2.40 5.77
CA LEU A 18 -3.27 1.18 6.57
C LEU A 18 -2.32 0.15 5.93
N MET A 19 -2.40 -0.04 4.60
CA MET A 19 -1.49 -0.92 3.86
C MET A 19 -0.02 -0.49 4.06
N MET A 20 0.28 0.78 3.87
CA MET A 20 1.64 1.30 4.00
C MET A 20 2.19 1.18 5.43
N ARG A 21 1.33 1.10 6.47
CA ARG A 21 1.75 0.77 7.85
C ARG A 21 2.17 -0.70 8.01
N GLN A 22 1.71 -1.60 7.14
CA GLN A 22 2.08 -3.02 7.15
C GLN A 22 3.37 -3.29 6.37
N ILE A 23 4.03 -2.25 5.87
CA ILE A 23 5.22 -2.34 5.03
C ILE A 23 6.38 -1.71 5.80
N LYS A 24 7.54 -2.38 5.76
CA LYS A 24 8.82 -1.87 6.24
C LYS A 24 9.74 -1.58 5.06
N VAL A 25 10.70 -0.68 5.26
CA VAL A 25 11.78 -0.48 4.29
C VAL A 25 12.72 -1.69 4.36
N CYS A 26 13.24 -2.10 3.20
CA CYS A 26 14.25 -3.15 3.10
C CYS A 26 15.31 -2.78 2.06
N GLN A 27 16.40 -3.54 2.01
CA GLN A 27 17.42 -3.41 1.00
C GLN A 27 17.45 -4.64 0.10
N PHE A 28 17.81 -4.46 -1.17
CA PHE A 28 17.98 -5.55 -2.11
C PHE A 28 19.19 -6.38 -1.70
N GLN A 29 18.97 -7.67 -1.50
CA GLN A 29 20.02 -8.63 -1.16
C GLN A 29 20.29 -9.57 -2.35
N GLN A 30 21.42 -10.27 -2.32
CA GLN A 30 21.73 -11.25 -3.36
C GLN A 30 20.68 -12.37 -3.42
N SER A 31 20.09 -12.71 -2.27
CA SER A 31 18.97 -13.66 -2.16
C SER A 31 17.73 -13.20 -2.90
N ASP A 32 17.47 -11.89 -3.00
CA ASP A 32 16.29 -11.30 -3.68
C ASP A 32 16.33 -11.46 -5.20
N ARG A 33 17.49 -11.84 -5.77
CA ARG A 33 17.61 -12.10 -7.20
C ARG A 33 16.69 -13.23 -7.59
N ARG A 34 15.84 -12.97 -8.58
CA ARG A 34 14.98 -14.03 -9.11
C ARG A 34 15.81 -14.88 -10.07
N GLY A 35 15.81 -16.20 -9.87
CA GLY A 35 16.29 -17.14 -10.88
C GLY A 35 15.37 -17.15 -12.11
N GLY A 36 15.93 -17.46 -13.28
CA GLY A 36 15.17 -17.80 -14.49
C GLY A 36 15.42 -16.91 -15.72
N PRO A 37 15.07 -17.37 -16.92
CA PRO A 37 15.18 -16.58 -18.14
C PRO A 37 14.36 -15.27 -18.04
N GLY A 38 15.00 -14.13 -18.28
CA GLY A 38 14.36 -12.80 -18.20
C GLY A 38 14.38 -12.14 -16.81
N SER A 39 15.01 -12.75 -15.80
CA SER A 39 15.18 -12.12 -14.47
C SER A 39 16.30 -11.08 -14.41
N ARG A 40 17.31 -11.18 -15.28
CA ARG A 40 18.49 -10.29 -15.31
C ARG A 40 18.17 -8.79 -15.43
N GLY A 41 17.04 -8.43 -16.02
CA GLY A 41 16.58 -7.02 -16.13
C GLY A 41 15.85 -6.49 -14.89
N ARG A 42 15.49 -7.36 -13.94
CA ARG A 42 14.79 -7.00 -12.70
C ARG A 42 15.70 -6.99 -11.47
N ASP A 43 16.89 -7.58 -11.58
CA ASP A 43 17.88 -7.53 -10.52
C ASP A 43 18.33 -6.09 -10.26
N ARG A 44 18.60 -5.80 -8.99
CA ARG A 44 19.10 -4.50 -8.54
C ARG A 44 20.50 -4.68 -7.99
N VAL A 45 21.19 -3.56 -7.80
CA VAL A 45 22.46 -3.56 -7.07
C VAL A 45 22.15 -3.89 -5.61
N THR A 46 22.99 -4.69 -4.97
CA THR A 46 22.89 -4.97 -3.54
C THR A 46 22.85 -3.67 -2.75
N GLY A 47 21.96 -3.58 -1.76
CA GLY A 47 21.70 -2.35 -1.01
C GLY A 47 20.65 -1.43 -1.62
N TYR A 48 20.12 -1.72 -2.82
CA TYR A 48 19.07 -0.90 -3.43
C TYR A 48 17.80 -0.86 -2.56
N PRO A 49 17.24 0.33 -2.27
CA PRO A 49 16.11 0.44 -1.37
C PRO A 49 14.83 -0.17 -1.93
N GLY A 50 14.06 -0.77 -1.05
CA GLY A 50 12.81 -1.43 -1.37
C GLY A 50 11.81 -1.40 -0.21
N LEU A 51 10.72 -2.10 -0.43
CA LEU A 51 9.60 -2.23 0.49
C LEU A 51 9.34 -3.72 0.72
N ALA A 52 9.18 -4.11 1.97
CA ALA A 52 8.86 -5.47 2.36
C ALA A 52 7.62 -5.48 3.26
N CYS A 53 6.79 -6.52 3.14
CA CYS A 53 5.75 -6.76 4.14
C CYS A 53 6.39 -6.99 5.52
N LYS A 54 5.90 -6.30 6.56
CA LYS A 54 6.37 -6.42 7.95
C LYS A 54 6.20 -7.86 8.49
N TRP A 55 5.19 -8.56 8.01
CA TRP A 55 4.79 -9.89 8.49
C TRP A 55 5.48 -11.05 7.76
N SER A 56 6.08 -10.79 6.58
CA SER A 56 6.82 -11.83 5.86
C SER A 56 8.18 -12.07 6.52
N SER A 57 8.59 -13.33 6.63
CA SER A 57 9.96 -13.64 7.08
C SER A 57 10.95 -13.34 5.96
N SER A 58 12.10 -12.80 6.35
CA SER A 58 13.25 -12.48 5.49
C SER A 58 13.71 -13.66 4.63
N LYS A 59 13.39 -14.90 5.01
CA LYS A 59 13.80 -16.13 4.32
C LYS A 59 13.20 -16.30 2.92
N THR A 60 12.09 -15.62 2.60
CA THR A 60 11.48 -15.71 1.27
C THR A 60 11.51 -14.38 0.54
N ASN A 61 11.83 -14.38 -0.75
CA ASN A 61 11.80 -13.21 -1.63
C ASN A 61 10.36 -12.72 -1.92
N ILE A 62 9.35 -13.35 -1.32
CA ILE A 62 7.94 -13.06 -1.54
C ILE A 62 7.51 -11.93 -0.61
N GLY A 63 6.85 -10.92 -1.18
CA GLY A 63 6.41 -9.73 -0.45
C GLY A 63 7.49 -8.66 -0.29
N ARG A 64 8.61 -8.78 -1.02
CA ARG A 64 9.66 -7.77 -1.16
C ARG A 64 9.56 -7.13 -2.56
N TYR A 65 9.68 -5.81 -2.62
CA TYR A 65 9.46 -5.02 -3.83
C TYR A 65 10.51 -3.93 -3.96
N PHE A 66 11.09 -3.82 -5.16
CA PHE A 66 12.18 -2.90 -5.46
C PHE A 66 11.80 -2.02 -6.65
N PRO A 67 10.92 -1.02 -6.43
CA PRO A 67 10.44 -0.15 -7.50
C PRO A 67 11.60 0.68 -8.08
N VAL A 68 11.61 0.89 -9.40
CA VAL A 68 12.69 1.64 -10.11
C VAL A 68 12.39 3.11 -10.35
N SER A 69 11.13 3.49 -10.24
CA SER A 69 10.69 4.86 -10.42
C SER A 69 9.42 5.09 -9.61
N ALA A 70 9.14 6.37 -9.31
CA ALA A 70 7.89 6.77 -8.66
C ALA A 70 6.66 6.28 -9.44
N LYS A 71 6.73 6.27 -10.78
CA LYS A 71 5.69 5.74 -11.65
C LYS A 71 5.50 4.23 -11.45
N ASN A 72 6.60 3.47 -11.45
CA ASN A 72 6.54 2.02 -11.21
C ASN A 72 5.98 1.69 -9.82
N LEU A 73 6.38 2.45 -8.79
CA LEU A 73 5.83 2.34 -7.44
C LEU A 73 4.30 2.54 -7.46
N THR A 74 3.85 3.65 -8.07
CA THR A 74 2.44 4.04 -8.13
C THR A 74 1.56 3.03 -8.88
N ASP A 75 2.03 2.59 -10.05
CA ASP A 75 1.20 1.84 -11.01
C ASP A 75 1.21 0.32 -10.73
N ASN A 76 2.36 -0.25 -10.34
CA ASN A 76 2.51 -1.70 -10.24
C ASN A 76 2.77 -2.19 -8.82
N THR A 77 3.73 -1.59 -8.14
CA THR A 77 4.20 -2.08 -6.84
C THR A 77 3.11 -1.97 -5.78
N VAL A 78 2.39 -0.85 -5.73
CA VAL A 78 1.30 -0.65 -4.77
C VAL A 78 0.17 -1.68 -4.92
N ASN A 79 -0.23 -1.97 -6.15
CA ASN A 79 -1.26 -2.98 -6.40
C ASN A 79 -0.77 -4.38 -5.99
N SER A 80 0.49 -4.70 -6.32
CA SER A 80 1.11 -5.97 -5.92
C SER A 80 1.20 -6.11 -4.39
N MET A 81 1.52 -5.02 -3.69
CA MET A 81 1.59 -4.98 -2.22
C MET A 81 0.21 -5.16 -1.59
N LEU A 82 -0.83 -4.48 -2.09
CA LEU A 82 -2.20 -4.68 -1.63
C LEU A 82 -2.62 -6.15 -1.76
N SER A 83 -2.45 -6.74 -2.94
CA SER A 83 -2.81 -8.14 -3.19
C SER A 83 -2.00 -9.11 -2.35
N TYR A 84 -0.73 -8.81 -2.07
CA TYR A 84 0.08 -9.64 -1.20
C TYR A 84 -0.38 -9.56 0.25
N ILE A 85 -0.63 -8.37 0.80
CA ILE A 85 -1.00 -8.22 2.21
C ILE A 85 -2.35 -8.90 2.51
N THR A 86 -3.30 -8.85 1.58
CA THR A 86 -4.61 -9.53 1.73
C THR A 86 -4.49 -11.06 1.71
N THR A 87 -3.50 -11.60 1.01
CA THR A 87 -3.26 -13.06 0.89
C THR A 87 -2.15 -13.57 1.82
N CYS A 88 -1.40 -12.68 2.46
CA CYS A 88 -0.28 -13.03 3.32
C CYS A 88 -0.77 -13.80 4.55
N LYS A 89 -0.40 -15.09 4.63
CA LYS A 89 -0.78 -15.98 5.74
C LYS A 89 -0.29 -15.51 7.11
N ARG A 90 0.81 -14.75 7.13
CA ARG A 90 1.42 -14.21 8.36
C ARG A 90 0.84 -12.86 8.77
N CYS A 91 0.10 -12.19 7.89
CA CYS A 91 -0.55 -10.93 8.22
C CYS A 91 -1.76 -11.20 9.14
N PRO A 92 -1.85 -10.54 10.31
CA PRO A 92 -2.96 -10.74 11.24
C PRO A 92 -4.33 -10.63 10.55
N ALA A 93 -5.22 -11.57 10.84
CA ALA A 93 -6.56 -11.61 10.25
C ALA A 93 -7.34 -10.28 10.42
N PRO A 94 -7.30 -9.60 11.59
CA PRO A 94 -7.97 -8.30 11.74
C PRO A 94 -7.46 -7.25 10.75
N ILE A 95 -6.16 -7.22 10.47
CA ILE A 95 -5.56 -6.26 9.54
C ILE A 95 -6.00 -6.54 8.10
N ARG A 96 -6.03 -7.82 7.71
CA ARG A 96 -6.52 -8.23 6.39
C ARG A 96 -8.00 -7.88 6.21
N ALA A 97 -8.82 -8.13 7.23
CA ALA A 97 -10.23 -7.75 7.25
C ALA A 97 -10.42 -6.22 7.18
N SER A 98 -9.63 -5.43 7.94
CA SER A 98 -9.66 -3.97 7.86
C SER A 98 -9.28 -3.46 6.47
N ILE A 99 -8.26 -4.04 5.82
CA ILE A 99 -7.87 -3.64 4.46
C ILE A 99 -8.99 -3.97 3.46
N ALA A 100 -9.66 -5.12 3.60
CA ALA A 100 -10.80 -5.48 2.78
C ALA A 100 -11.97 -4.50 2.98
N TYR A 101 -12.35 -4.20 4.23
CA TYR A 101 -13.36 -3.19 4.54
C TYR A 101 -13.03 -1.82 3.95
N LEU A 102 -11.80 -1.33 4.18
CA LEU A 102 -11.35 -0.03 3.67
C LEU A 102 -11.25 0.01 2.15
N SER A 103 -11.13 -1.13 1.46
CA SER A 103 -11.16 -1.18 0.00
C SER A 103 -12.50 -0.74 -0.58
N HIS A 104 -13.61 -1.09 0.07
CA HIS A 104 -14.94 -0.63 -0.31
C HIS A 104 -15.09 0.86 -0.03
N ARG A 105 -14.67 1.31 1.17
CA ARG A 105 -14.73 2.74 1.53
C ARG A 105 -13.83 3.61 0.65
N ALA A 106 -12.70 3.08 0.18
CA ALA A 106 -11.77 3.80 -0.68
C ALA A 106 -12.40 4.25 -2.00
N ILE A 107 -13.51 3.62 -2.44
CA ILE A 107 -14.26 4.06 -3.63
C ILE A 107 -14.78 5.49 -3.43
N TYR A 108 -15.38 5.78 -2.27
CA TYR A 108 -15.89 7.12 -1.93
C TYR A 108 -14.76 8.11 -1.62
N GLN A 109 -13.73 7.68 -0.87
CA GLN A 109 -12.61 8.58 -0.56
C GLN A 109 -11.88 9.06 -1.82
N LYS A 110 -11.80 8.22 -2.85
CA LYS A 110 -11.20 8.62 -4.14
C LYS A 110 -11.92 9.78 -4.81
N THR A 111 -13.21 10.00 -4.56
CA THR A 111 -13.96 11.13 -5.14
C THR A 111 -13.73 12.44 -4.38
N GLU A 112 -13.35 12.36 -3.11
CA GLU A 112 -13.00 13.51 -2.26
C GLU A 112 -11.56 13.98 -2.48
N LEU A 113 -10.69 13.07 -2.93
CA LEU A 113 -9.29 13.35 -3.20
C LEU A 113 -9.08 13.99 -4.58
N SER A 114 -8.00 14.74 -4.73
CA SER A 114 -7.64 15.34 -6.03
C SER A 114 -7.41 14.25 -7.10
N GLY A 115 -7.76 14.51 -8.37
CA GLY A 115 -7.64 13.50 -9.43
C GLY A 115 -6.22 12.92 -9.62
N SER A 116 -5.18 13.60 -9.11
CA SER A 116 -3.78 13.17 -9.16
C SER A 116 -3.22 12.72 -7.80
N TRP A 117 -4.07 12.52 -6.78
CA TRP A 117 -3.66 12.19 -5.40
C TRP A 117 -2.70 11.00 -5.35
N LYS A 118 -2.98 9.94 -6.12
CA LYS A 118 -2.17 8.71 -6.13
C LYS A 118 -0.73 9.00 -6.55
N LYS A 119 -0.56 9.76 -7.64
CA LYS A 119 0.76 10.16 -8.15
C LYS A 119 1.48 11.08 -7.16
N ALA A 120 0.77 12.06 -6.59
CA ALA A 120 1.34 13.01 -5.64
C ALA A 120 1.82 12.32 -4.36
N PHE A 121 0.99 11.45 -3.76
CA PHE A 121 1.32 10.71 -2.57
C PHE A 121 2.51 9.76 -2.78
N PHE A 122 2.47 8.90 -3.81
CA PHE A 122 3.56 7.94 -4.03
C PHE A 122 4.85 8.58 -4.53
N LYS A 123 4.80 9.78 -5.13
CA LYS A 123 6.01 10.59 -5.39
C LYS A 123 6.70 11.00 -4.09
N LYS A 124 5.94 11.45 -3.07
CA LYS A 124 6.51 11.76 -1.74
C LYS A 124 7.13 10.52 -1.09
N ILE A 125 6.42 9.39 -1.11
CA ILE A 125 6.93 8.11 -0.58
C ILE A 125 8.21 7.68 -1.31
N TRP A 126 8.25 7.83 -2.63
CA TRP A 126 9.43 7.56 -3.44
C TRP A 126 10.63 8.44 -3.05
N GLU A 127 10.41 9.74 -2.91
CA GLU A 127 11.44 10.72 -2.51
C GLU A 127 12.00 10.39 -1.12
N ARG A 128 11.14 10.02 -0.15
CA ARG A 128 11.60 9.59 1.17
C ARG A 128 12.40 8.29 1.14
N LEU A 129 11.98 7.35 0.29
CA LEU A 129 12.65 6.05 0.15
C LEU A 129 14.03 6.18 -0.53
N HIS A 130 14.17 7.02 -1.56
CA HIS A 130 15.38 7.05 -2.39
C HIS A 130 16.29 8.28 -2.17
N VAL A 131 15.70 9.45 -1.86
CA VAL A 131 16.40 10.73 -1.78
C VAL A 131 16.75 11.06 -0.34
N GLU A 132 15.75 11.12 0.53
CA GLU A 132 15.99 11.48 1.94
C GLU A 132 16.74 10.38 2.68
N ARG A 133 16.54 9.12 2.29
CA ARG A 133 17.14 7.94 2.93
C ARG A 133 16.99 7.94 4.46
N ALA A 134 15.91 8.54 4.96
CA ALA A 134 15.63 8.72 6.40
C ALA A 134 15.46 7.40 7.19
N TRP A 135 15.61 6.27 6.51
CA TRP A 135 15.54 4.92 7.04
C TRP A 135 16.91 4.26 7.24
N VAL A 136 18.00 4.85 6.74
CA VAL A 136 19.35 4.24 6.78
C VAL A 136 19.85 4.08 8.20
N ASP A 137 19.61 5.06 9.08
CA ASP A 137 20.12 5.02 10.46
C ASP A 137 19.42 3.91 11.27
N ILE A 138 18.15 3.63 10.99
CA ILE A 138 17.37 2.59 11.68
C ILE A 138 17.91 1.19 11.40
N ILE A 139 18.42 0.94 10.20
CA ILE A 139 18.94 -0.38 9.82
C ILE A 139 20.28 -0.67 10.52
N LYS A 140 21.05 0.38 10.88
CA LYS A 140 22.34 0.20 11.54
C LYS A 140 22.21 -0.19 13.02
N ASP A 141 21.12 0.23 13.66
CA ASP A 141 20.90 0.04 15.09
C ASP A 141 20.17 -1.27 15.43
N ASP A 142 19.79 -2.07 14.42
CA ASP A 142 19.24 -3.42 14.58
C ASP A 142 20.34 -4.41 14.11
N PRO A 143 21.45 -4.57 14.88
CA PRO A 143 22.42 -5.61 14.57
C PRO A 143 21.66 -6.92 14.63
N GLU A 144 21.49 -7.56 13.47
CA GLU A 144 20.94 -8.90 13.37
C GLU A 144 21.59 -9.75 14.46
N ASP A 145 20.75 -10.29 15.36
CA ASP A 145 21.11 -11.27 16.36
C ASP A 145 22.18 -12.19 15.78
N GLY A 146 23.38 -12.01 16.34
CA GLY A 146 24.55 -12.75 15.94
C GLY A 146 24.23 -14.23 15.95
N ALA A 147 24.63 -14.86 14.86
CA ALA A 147 25.08 -16.23 14.81
C ALA A 147 25.41 -16.81 16.21
N SER A 148 24.57 -17.73 16.66
CA SER A 148 24.97 -18.81 17.57
C SER A 148 24.28 -20.08 17.13
N THR A 149 24.80 -20.65 16.05
CA THR A 149 24.82 -22.09 15.84
C THR A 149 26.22 -22.43 15.30
N ASN A 150 27.21 -22.34 16.20
CA ASN A 150 28.37 -23.21 16.10
C ASN A 150 27.87 -24.62 16.44
N GLY A 151 28.24 -25.57 15.59
CA GLY A 151 27.58 -26.87 15.51
C GLY A 151 27.97 -27.87 16.58
N GLU A 152 27.29 -29.01 16.47
CA GLU A 152 27.88 -30.31 16.73
C GLU A 152 27.24 -31.28 15.73
N ASP A 153 28.12 -31.90 14.95
CA ASP A 153 27.90 -33.13 14.20
C ASP A 153 27.19 -34.17 15.08
N SER A 154 26.17 -34.82 14.54
CA SER A 154 25.66 -36.09 15.05
C SER A 154 25.11 -36.89 13.88
N ASP A 155 26.05 -37.62 13.28
CA ASP A 155 25.98 -39.04 12.95
C ASP A 155 24.61 -39.67 12.62
N GLU A 156 24.57 -40.23 11.41
CA GLU A 156 24.05 -41.54 11.01
C GLU A 156 22.82 -42.11 11.75
N SER A 157 21.73 -42.26 11.01
CA SER A 157 21.00 -43.54 10.97
C SER A 157 20.14 -43.62 9.71
N GLU A 158 20.54 -44.53 8.82
CA GLU A 158 19.69 -45.09 7.78
C GLU A 158 18.61 -45.96 8.43
N SER A 159 17.35 -45.77 8.04
CA SER A 159 16.34 -46.80 8.23
C SER A 159 15.36 -46.75 7.07
N GLU A 160 15.54 -47.69 6.15
CA GLU A 160 14.57 -48.04 5.12
C GLU A 160 13.35 -48.70 5.78
N SER A 161 12.17 -48.22 5.44
CA SER A 161 10.92 -48.94 5.75
C SER A 161 9.93 -48.69 4.62
N ASP A 162 9.94 -49.61 3.66
CA ASP A 162 8.85 -49.87 2.75
C ASP A 162 7.58 -50.23 3.54
N SER A 163 6.47 -49.59 3.23
CA SER A 163 5.14 -50.04 3.61
C SER A 163 4.14 -49.53 2.60
N ASP A 164 3.91 -50.36 1.58
CA ASP A 164 2.74 -50.31 0.72
C ASP A 164 1.48 -50.54 1.55
N SER A 165 0.53 -49.60 1.47
CA SER A 165 -0.85 -49.83 1.89
C SER A 165 -1.75 -48.90 1.06
N ASP A 166 -2.11 -49.38 -0.12
CA ASP A 166 -3.41 -49.15 -0.72
C ASP A 166 -4.49 -49.48 0.31
N GLU A 167 -5.42 -48.57 0.59
CA GLU A 167 -6.86 -48.86 0.62
C GLU A 167 -7.67 -47.55 0.45
N SER A 168 -8.51 -47.59 -0.58
CA SER A 168 -9.50 -46.59 -0.95
C SER A 168 -10.57 -46.44 0.13
N SER A 169 -10.88 -45.20 0.53
CA SER A 169 -12.12 -44.90 1.25
C SER A 169 -12.65 -43.54 0.82
N ASP A 170 -13.53 -43.59 -0.19
CA ASP A 170 -14.48 -42.54 -0.52
C ASP A 170 -15.39 -42.28 0.68
N SER A 171 -15.29 -41.07 1.24
CA SER A 171 -16.26 -40.54 2.19
C SER A 171 -16.53 -39.08 1.83
N GLU A 172 -17.48 -38.91 0.92
CA GLU A 172 -18.17 -37.65 0.64
C GLU A 172 -18.87 -37.17 1.92
N SER A 173 -18.19 -36.28 2.65
CA SER A 173 -18.79 -35.49 3.72
C SER A 173 -18.88 -34.04 3.24
N HIS A 174 -20.04 -33.68 2.69
CA HIS A 174 -20.46 -32.32 2.43
C HIS A 174 -20.45 -31.51 3.73
N ASN A 175 -19.37 -30.75 3.98
CA ASN A 175 -19.35 -29.69 4.99
C ASN A 175 -19.29 -28.32 4.32
N ALA A 176 -20.32 -28.05 3.50
CA ALA A 176 -20.58 -26.75 2.91
C ALA A 176 -21.59 -26.02 3.82
N GLY A 177 -21.12 -25.43 4.91
CA GLY A 177 -22.09 -24.85 5.84
C GLY A 177 -21.61 -23.98 6.99
N ASP A 178 -20.35 -23.54 7.10
CA ASP A 178 -20.02 -22.56 8.15
C ASP A 178 -18.66 -21.84 7.96
N MET A 179 -18.50 -21.08 6.87
CA MET A 179 -17.33 -20.17 6.71
C MET A 179 -17.72 -18.71 6.42
N GLY A 180 -19.03 -18.41 6.33
CA GLY A 180 -19.53 -17.07 6.05
C GLY A 180 -19.53 -16.14 7.27
N ASP A 181 -19.96 -16.64 8.43
CA ASP A 181 -20.23 -15.81 9.61
C ASP A 181 -18.95 -15.37 10.33
N ASN A 182 -17.90 -16.18 10.30
CA ASN A 182 -16.62 -15.83 10.90
C ASN A 182 -15.92 -14.68 10.17
N ASN A 183 -16.08 -14.58 8.85
CA ASN A 183 -15.48 -13.51 8.06
C ASN A 183 -16.23 -12.19 8.24
N MET A 184 -17.57 -12.22 8.31
CA MET A 184 -18.36 -11.01 8.57
C MET A 184 -18.15 -10.49 9.98
N ASN A 185 -18.12 -11.36 11.00
CA ASN A 185 -17.80 -10.96 12.37
C ASN A 185 -16.37 -10.37 12.49
N ALA A 186 -15.40 -10.92 11.75
CA ALA A 186 -14.06 -10.35 11.68
C ALA A 186 -14.06 -8.95 11.03
N LEU A 187 -14.82 -8.76 9.95
CA LEU A 187 -15.02 -7.46 9.30
C LEU A 187 -15.69 -6.43 10.23
N ILE A 188 -16.73 -6.84 10.97
CA ILE A 188 -17.44 -5.99 11.93
C ILE A 188 -16.49 -5.56 13.06
N LYS A 189 -15.76 -6.51 13.66
CA LYS A 189 -14.77 -6.21 14.72
C LYS A 189 -13.65 -5.30 14.21
N ALA A 190 -13.16 -5.55 13.00
CA ALA A 190 -12.13 -4.73 12.36
C ALA A 190 -12.61 -3.29 12.10
N ALA A 191 -13.86 -3.12 11.66
CA ALA A 191 -14.47 -1.81 11.48
C ALA A 191 -14.63 -1.08 12.82
N ALA A 192 -15.07 -1.79 13.88
CA ALA A 192 -15.23 -1.24 15.22
C ALA A 192 -13.90 -0.72 15.79
N ILE A 193 -12.82 -1.53 15.74
CA ILE A 193 -11.49 -1.12 16.21
C ILE A 193 -11.01 0.13 15.46
N TRP A 194 -11.15 0.12 14.13
CA TRP A 194 -10.69 1.24 13.31
C TRP A 194 -11.45 2.54 13.59
N LEU A 195 -12.78 2.46 13.80
CA LEU A 195 -13.60 3.61 14.18
C LEU A 195 -13.17 4.17 15.55
N THR A 196 -12.88 3.30 16.53
CA THR A 196 -12.43 3.74 17.86
C THR A 196 -11.05 4.40 17.83
N GLU A 197 -10.12 3.92 17.00
CA GLU A 197 -8.78 4.53 16.84
C GLU A 197 -8.86 5.92 16.17
N GLN A 198 -9.79 6.11 15.22
CA GLN A 198 -10.04 7.43 14.63
C GLN A 198 -10.58 8.43 15.65
N ASP A 199 -11.50 8.01 16.52
CA ASP A 199 -12.12 8.86 17.54
C ASP A 199 -11.15 9.28 18.65
N GLN A 200 -10.19 8.42 19.01
CA GLN A 200 -9.12 8.81 19.94
C GLN A 200 -8.22 9.89 19.32
N GLN A 201 -7.81 9.72 18.05
CA GLN A 201 -6.93 10.68 17.38
C GLN A 201 -7.59 12.04 17.11
N SER A 202 -8.91 12.09 16.88
CA SER A 202 -9.64 13.34 16.68
C SER A 202 -9.90 14.10 18.00
N LYS A 203 -10.10 13.39 19.11
CA LYS A 203 -10.21 14.00 20.45
C LYS A 203 -8.90 14.64 20.91
N GLU A 204 -7.76 14.00 20.66
CA GLU A 204 -6.44 14.57 20.98
C GLU A 204 -6.10 15.82 20.15
N ALA A 205 -6.52 15.84 18.88
CA ALA A 205 -6.35 17.01 18.00
C ALA A 205 -7.22 18.20 18.42
N THR A 206 -8.35 17.98 19.09
CA THR A 206 -9.25 19.05 19.54
C THR A 206 -8.95 19.52 20.98
N SER A 207 -8.50 18.63 21.87
CA SER A 207 -8.14 18.99 23.24
C SER A 207 -6.86 19.84 23.38
N SER A 208 -5.97 19.80 22.38
CA SER A 208 -4.75 20.62 22.34
C SER A 208 -4.97 22.08 21.91
N SER A 209 -6.19 22.45 21.48
CA SER A 209 -6.51 23.82 21.01
C SER A 209 -7.22 24.70 22.05
N LYS A 210 -7.46 24.20 23.27
CA LYS A 210 -8.26 24.88 24.29
C LYS A 210 -7.39 25.69 25.25
N GLY A 211 -6.78 26.76 24.74
CA GLY A 211 -6.03 27.73 25.55
C GLY A 211 -5.86 29.06 24.83
N GLY A 212 -6.89 29.92 24.85
CA GLY A 212 -6.75 31.29 24.33
C GLY A 212 -8.03 31.97 23.83
N GLY A 213 -9.17 31.78 24.50
CA GLY A 213 -10.38 32.54 24.20
C GLY A 213 -10.27 33.99 24.69
N ARG A 214 -9.84 34.91 23.81
CA ARG A 214 -10.16 36.33 23.93
C ARG A 214 -11.09 36.71 22.78
N GLY A 215 -12.34 37.01 23.17
CA GLY A 215 -13.43 37.31 22.27
C GLY A 215 -13.12 38.46 21.31
N ARG A 216 -13.64 38.33 20.09
CA ARG A 216 -13.87 39.46 19.20
C ARG A 216 -15.25 39.34 18.57
N SER A 217 -15.94 40.45 18.73
CA SER A 217 -17.31 40.78 18.38
C SER A 217 -17.59 40.61 16.89
N LEU A 218 -18.84 40.25 16.59
CA LEU A 218 -19.43 40.22 15.26
C LEU A 218 -19.56 41.65 14.68
N PRO A 219 -19.14 41.92 13.44
CA PRO A 219 -19.58 43.10 12.73
C PRO A 219 -20.86 42.82 11.93
N SER A 220 -21.70 43.84 11.97
CA SER A 220 -23.09 43.88 11.54
C SER A 220 -23.28 43.87 10.03
N LYS A 221 -24.48 43.40 9.67
CA LYS A 221 -25.17 43.38 8.39
C LYS A 221 -25.12 44.75 7.68
N ARG A 222 -24.72 44.79 6.41
CA ARG A 222 -25.09 45.87 5.49
C ARG A 222 -25.47 45.33 4.11
N SER A 223 -26.75 45.47 3.81
CA SER A 223 -27.37 45.37 2.49
C SER A 223 -27.12 46.67 1.69
N ASN A 224 -26.73 46.58 0.41
CA ASN A 224 -27.19 47.53 -0.60
C ASN A 224 -27.01 47.03 -2.05
N SER A 225 -28.13 47.07 -2.77
CA SER A 225 -28.40 47.26 -4.22
C SER A 225 -27.27 47.39 -5.27
N SER A 226 -27.35 46.56 -6.33
CA SER A 226 -27.40 46.78 -7.81
C SER A 226 -26.91 48.09 -8.48
N PRO A 227 -26.78 48.22 -9.84
CA PRO A 227 -26.43 47.28 -10.95
C PRO A 227 -25.44 47.87 -12.02
N ALA A 228 -25.12 47.05 -13.06
CA ALA A 228 -24.82 47.40 -14.47
C ALA A 228 -23.44 47.93 -14.93
N SER A 229 -22.80 47.18 -15.87
CA SER A 229 -22.18 47.64 -17.15
C SER A 229 -21.42 46.46 -17.78
N ARG A 230 -21.89 45.85 -18.88
CA ARG A 230 -21.58 46.18 -20.29
C ARG A 230 -20.10 46.46 -20.57
N GLY A 231 -19.40 45.46 -21.12
CA GLY A 231 -18.10 45.59 -21.77
C GLY A 231 -17.94 44.53 -22.86
N LYS A 232 -18.30 44.89 -24.09
CA LYS A 232 -17.94 44.21 -25.34
C LYS A 232 -16.45 44.41 -25.59
N GLY A 233 -15.73 43.36 -25.98
CA GLY A 233 -14.36 43.44 -26.46
C GLY A 233 -14.06 42.30 -27.42
N ASP A 234 -14.34 42.55 -28.70
CA ASP A 234 -13.82 41.78 -29.83
C ASP A 234 -12.30 41.99 -29.93
N GLY A 235 -11.56 40.92 -30.24
CA GLY A 235 -10.11 40.94 -30.38
C GLY A 235 -9.60 39.67 -31.05
N SER A 236 -9.71 39.66 -32.37
CA SER A 236 -9.19 38.67 -33.32
C SER A 236 -7.67 38.55 -33.35
N THR A 237 -7.19 37.53 -34.09
CA THR A 237 -5.82 37.21 -34.55
C THR A 237 -5.04 36.26 -33.64
N SER A 238 -4.32 35.23 -34.09
CA SER A 238 -4.20 34.54 -35.38
C SER A 238 -3.30 33.31 -35.15
N SER A 239 -3.54 32.24 -35.91
CA SER A 239 -2.54 31.30 -36.45
C SER A 239 -1.46 30.70 -35.53
N SER A 240 -1.58 29.40 -35.23
CA SER A 240 -0.42 28.49 -35.32
C SER A 240 -0.78 27.02 -35.50
N THR A 241 -0.66 26.60 -36.76
CA THR A 241 -0.03 25.39 -37.31
C THR A 241 0.34 24.16 -36.45
N ARG A 242 0.18 22.99 -37.11
CA ARG A 242 0.74 21.63 -36.90
C ARG A 242 -0.17 20.70 -36.10
N GLY A 243 -0.79 19.66 -36.68
CA GLY A 243 -0.31 18.74 -37.71
C GLY A 243 0.33 17.53 -37.02
N GLY A 244 -0.48 16.51 -36.72
CA GLY A 244 -0.05 15.30 -36.00
C GLY A 244 -0.91 14.10 -36.35
N SER A 245 -0.35 13.27 -37.21
CA SER A 245 -0.89 12.08 -37.88
C SER A 245 -1.55 11.05 -36.96
N ILE A 246 -2.76 10.61 -37.35
CA ILE A 246 -3.50 9.46 -36.84
C ILE A 246 -3.01 8.21 -37.58
N THR A 247 -2.19 7.38 -36.94
CA THR A 247 -1.86 6.06 -37.46
C THR A 247 -2.81 5.01 -36.90
N SER A 248 -3.54 4.38 -37.81
CA SER A 248 -4.55 3.35 -37.58
C SER A 248 -3.90 2.06 -37.08
N GLY A 249 -4.13 1.71 -35.82
CA GLY A 249 -3.70 0.45 -35.21
C GLY A 249 -4.61 -0.73 -35.60
N LYS A 250 -4.07 -1.64 -36.39
CA LYS A 250 -4.67 -2.87 -36.91
C LYS A 250 -5.08 -3.82 -35.78
N ARG A 251 -6.39 -3.99 -35.54
CA ARG A 251 -6.93 -5.04 -34.64
C ARG A 251 -6.79 -6.41 -35.32
N ARG A 252 -5.99 -7.30 -34.74
CA ARG A 252 -6.02 -8.74 -35.09
C ARG A 252 -7.18 -9.41 -34.37
N ARG A 253 -8.07 -10.01 -35.15
CA ARG A 253 -9.15 -10.90 -34.70
C ARG A 253 -8.55 -12.28 -34.45
N VAL A 254 -8.68 -12.79 -33.23
CA VAL A 254 -8.38 -14.19 -32.91
C VAL A 254 -9.70 -14.93 -33.03
N HIS A 255 -9.75 -15.93 -33.91
CA HIS A 255 -10.87 -16.88 -33.96
C HIS A 255 -10.59 -17.99 -32.93
N PHE A 256 -11.60 -18.30 -32.13
CA PHE A 256 -11.72 -19.55 -31.40
C PHE A 256 -12.28 -20.62 -32.34
#